data_AF-A0AAW0GJ48-F1
#
_entry.id   AF-A0AAW0GJ48-F1
#
_cell.length_a   1.000
_cell.length_b   1.000
_cell.length_c   1.000
_cell.angle_alpha   90.00
_cell.angle_beta   90.00
_cell.angle_gamma   90.00
#
_symmetry.space_group_name_H-M   'P 1'
#
loop_
_entity.id
_entity.type
_entity.pdbx_description
1 polymer ?
#
loop_
_entity_poly.entity_id
_entity_poly.type
_entity_poly.pdbx_seq_one_letter_code
_entity_poly.pdbx_strand_id
1 'polypeptide(L)'
;MKFTGAIRGGRGTRVNLQLYDGQDVELNPVLAESWLQLLMQFLKTSLKAAKNELEPSHRLYERLVHPDNADFFMPLREYAPSRTNLRNQQNGPLSQLDKPIGLFNLLVFRVLSFNTPASRSLPYNFTIATLNDFRKSHTNNQAFFHNPKAYGNKSPAWTEEGVMERYWETAHYIWPKYLKDMQGKEKTFSAFIQWMITVRSPGDKHKAFLHTGGLLQLLVGGDLVYGGIVEMPTIEEMGILIAKVSRGAIAGLVFLQLLPPREKGYKYPPVQVVHAFTKLHNALKERFTEEEWEEMGINTLVLEHSLCKLKQVRDIL
;
A
#
# COMPACT_ATOMS: atom_id res chain seq x y z
N MET A 1 15.22 16.82 28.09
CA MET A 1 16.27 15.81 27.81
C MET A 1 16.56 15.87 26.30
N LYS A 2 17.75 16.34 25.89
CA LYS A 2 18.10 16.51 24.46
C LYS A 2 18.75 15.21 23.97
N PHE A 3 18.10 14.51 23.03
CA PHE A 3 18.74 13.44 22.28
C PHE A 3 19.30 14.01 20.98
N THR A 4 20.63 14.10 20.90
CA THR A 4 21.35 14.39 19.66
C THR A 4 21.87 13.08 19.09
N GLY A 5 21.09 12.46 18.20
CA GLY A 5 21.54 11.32 17.40
C GLY A 5 21.97 11.80 16.01
N ALA A 6 23.26 11.75 15.72
CA ALA A 6 23.80 12.10 14.41
C ALA A 6 23.63 10.91 13.44
N ILE A 7 22.77 11.07 12.42
CA ILE A 7 22.71 10.14 11.29
C ILE A 7 23.53 10.74 10.14
N ARG A 8 24.68 10.12 9.84
CA ARG A 8 25.54 10.50 8.71
C ARG A 8 24.92 10.04 7.39
N GLY A 9 24.24 10.96 6.71
CA GLY A 9 23.99 10.88 5.26
C GLY A 9 25.14 11.51 4.47
N GLY A 10 25.65 10.79 3.48
CA GLY A 10 26.68 11.31 2.56
C GLY A 10 26.20 12.54 1.80
N ARG A 11 27.15 13.47 1.60
CA ARG A 11 27.01 14.81 0.97
C ARG A 11 26.11 15.80 1.72
N GLY A 12 26.66 16.31 2.82
CA GLY A 12 26.95 17.75 2.92
C GLY A 12 25.77 18.73 2.85
N THR A 13 24.63 18.44 3.47
CA THR A 13 23.64 19.48 3.78
C THR A 13 23.22 19.33 5.23
N ARG A 14 23.67 20.26 6.08
CA ARG A 14 23.10 20.44 7.43
C ARG A 14 21.69 20.99 7.23
N VAL A 15 20.67 20.17 7.44
CA VAL A 15 19.28 20.64 7.50
C VAL A 15 19.08 21.24 8.88
N ASN A 16 19.11 22.57 8.97
CA ASN A 16 18.56 23.26 10.14
C ASN A 16 17.04 23.10 10.08
N LEU A 17 16.49 22.35 11.04
CA LEU A 17 15.06 22.34 11.34
C LEU A 17 14.69 23.68 11.97
N GLN A 18 14.49 24.70 11.13
CA GLN A 18 13.64 25.83 11.54
C GLN A 18 12.20 25.36 11.40
N LEU A 19 11.49 25.35 12.54
CA LEU A 19 10.05 25.14 12.60
C LEU A 19 9.41 26.18 11.67
N TYR A 20 8.74 25.70 10.64
CA TYR A 20 7.99 26.54 9.72
C TYR A 20 6.79 27.07 10.50
N ASP A 21 6.70 28.40 10.63
CA ASP A 21 5.60 29.04 11.32
C ASP A 21 4.33 28.78 10.52
N GLY A 22 3.43 27.98 11.09
CA GLY A 22 2.21 27.51 10.46
C GLY A 22 1.25 28.66 10.29
N GLN A 23 1.36 29.41 9.20
CA GLN A 23 0.22 30.17 8.72
C GLN A 23 -0.84 29.15 8.30
N ASP A 24 -1.81 28.96 9.19
CA ASP A 24 -3.08 28.32 8.88
C ASP A 24 -3.67 29.06 7.68
N VAL A 25 -3.55 28.44 6.51
CA VAL A 25 -4.32 28.87 5.35
C VAL A 25 -5.77 28.55 5.73
N GLU A 26 -6.51 29.57 6.17
CA GLU A 26 -7.95 29.47 6.40
C GLU A 26 -8.62 29.02 5.10
N LEU A 27 -8.89 27.72 5.02
CA LEU A 27 -9.68 27.14 3.94
C LEU A 27 -11.07 27.75 4.05
N ASN A 28 -11.56 28.31 2.95
CA ASN A 28 -12.94 28.78 2.83
C ASN A 28 -13.89 27.68 3.36
N PRO A 29 -14.72 27.94 4.38
CA PRO A 29 -15.56 26.93 5.02
C PRO A 29 -16.48 26.18 4.04
N VAL A 30 -16.95 26.87 3.00
CA VAL A 30 -17.80 26.27 1.94
C VAL A 30 -17.00 25.29 1.08
N LEU A 31 -15.72 25.58 0.81
CA LEU A 31 -14.83 24.66 0.11
C LEU A 31 -14.40 23.50 1.00
N ALA A 32 -14.26 23.72 2.31
CA ALA A 32 -13.87 22.71 3.27
C ALA A 32 -14.89 21.57 3.40
N GLU A 33 -16.17 21.84 3.19
CA GLU A 33 -17.23 20.83 3.27
C GLU A 33 -17.33 20.00 1.98
N SER A 34 -17.01 20.59 0.83
CA SER A 34 -17.14 19.94 -0.49
C SER A 34 -16.18 18.76 -0.71
N TRP A 35 -14.91 18.86 -0.30
CA TRP A 35 -13.92 17.79 -0.53
C TRP A 35 -14.18 16.59 0.38
N LEU A 36 -14.62 16.85 1.61
CA LEU A 36 -14.90 15.82 2.60
C LEU A 36 -16.11 14.99 2.16
N GLN A 37 -17.19 15.67 1.75
CA GLN A 37 -18.36 15.03 1.19
C GLN A 37 -18.03 14.16 -0.03
N LEU A 38 -17.15 14.64 -0.92
CA LEU A 38 -16.73 13.89 -2.11
C LEU A 38 -16.02 12.58 -1.73
N LEU A 39 -15.04 12.63 -0.81
CA LEU A 39 -14.37 11.40 -0.37
C LEU A 39 -15.33 10.48 0.39
N MET A 40 -16.19 11.02 1.25
CA MET A 40 -17.19 10.23 1.96
C MET A 40 -18.14 9.52 0.98
N GLN A 41 -18.63 10.22 -0.03
CA GLN A 41 -19.46 9.63 -1.08
C GLN A 41 -18.73 8.53 -1.83
N PHE A 42 -17.45 8.75 -2.16
CA PHE A 42 -16.63 7.73 -2.81
C PHE A 42 -16.48 6.46 -1.95
N LEU A 43 -16.21 6.61 -0.64
CA LEU A 43 -16.10 5.49 0.29
C LEU A 43 -17.44 4.75 0.46
N LYS A 44 -18.55 5.48 0.70
CA LYS A 44 -19.89 4.88 0.83
C LYS A 44 -20.33 4.16 -0.45
N THR A 45 -20.06 4.74 -1.62
CA THR A 45 -20.33 4.11 -2.92
C THR A 45 -19.51 2.82 -3.10
N SER A 46 -18.25 2.84 -2.66
CA SER A 46 -17.38 1.68 -2.72
C SER A 46 -17.82 0.57 -1.80
N LEU A 47 -18.37 0.90 -0.62
CA LEU A 47 -18.98 -0.08 0.27
C LEU A 47 -20.21 -0.73 -0.38
N LYS A 48 -21.09 0.07 -0.99
CA LYS A 48 -22.23 -0.48 -1.77
C LYS A 48 -21.75 -1.41 -2.88
N ALA A 49 -20.71 -1.03 -3.62
CA ALA A 49 -20.13 -1.90 -4.66
C ALA A 49 -19.61 -3.21 -4.07
N ALA A 50 -18.90 -3.15 -2.94
CA ALA A 50 -18.38 -4.32 -2.24
C ALA A 50 -19.47 -5.28 -1.74
N LYS A 51 -20.66 -4.75 -1.42
CA LYS A 51 -21.84 -5.51 -1.01
C LYS A 51 -22.71 -5.98 -2.19
N ASN A 52 -22.32 -5.69 -3.43
CA ASN A 52 -23.14 -5.89 -4.63
C ASN A 52 -24.48 -5.13 -4.61
N GLU A 53 -24.50 -3.97 -3.95
CA GLU A 53 -25.66 -3.08 -3.81
C GLU A 53 -25.53 -1.82 -4.71
N LEU A 54 -24.47 -1.73 -5.53
CA LEU A 54 -24.30 -0.60 -6.43
C LEU A 54 -25.02 -0.86 -7.76
N GLU A 55 -25.94 0.04 -8.10
CA GLU A 55 -26.71 -0.04 -9.35
C GLU A 55 -25.82 0.04 -10.60
N PRO A 56 -26.09 -0.76 -11.66
CA PRO A 56 -25.36 -0.71 -12.93
C PRO A 56 -25.35 0.66 -13.62
N SER A 57 -26.35 1.49 -13.35
CA SER A 57 -26.45 2.86 -13.88
C SER A 57 -25.52 3.86 -13.16
N HIS A 58 -24.92 3.48 -12.04
CA HIS A 58 -24.04 4.37 -11.29
C HIS A 58 -22.73 4.62 -12.05
N ARG A 59 -22.32 5.88 -12.15
CA ARG A 59 -21.12 6.32 -12.90
C ARG A 59 -19.81 5.61 -12.54
N LEU A 60 -19.72 5.08 -11.31
CA LEU A 60 -18.55 4.33 -10.82
C LEU A 60 -18.67 2.80 -10.96
N TYR A 61 -19.78 2.27 -11.47
CA TYR A 61 -20.04 0.83 -11.52
C TYR A 61 -18.93 0.07 -12.26
N GLU A 62 -18.61 0.47 -13.49
CA GLU A 62 -17.54 -0.14 -14.30
C GLU A 62 -16.15 -0.12 -13.64
N ARG A 63 -15.89 0.85 -12.76
CA ARG A 63 -14.61 0.95 -12.05
C ARG A 63 -14.57 0.11 -10.79
N LEU A 64 -15.67 0.05 -10.04
CA LEU A 64 -15.72 -0.56 -8.71
C LEU A 64 -16.23 -2.00 -8.71
N VAL A 65 -17.01 -2.40 -9.72
CA VAL A 65 -17.66 -3.71 -9.79
C VAL A 65 -17.02 -4.61 -10.84
N HIS A 66 -16.60 -4.06 -12.00
CA HIS A 66 -16.01 -4.88 -13.05
C HIS A 66 -14.72 -5.56 -12.56
N PRO A 67 -14.60 -6.90 -12.66
CA PRO A 67 -13.51 -7.65 -12.02
C PRO A 67 -12.11 -7.28 -12.54
N ASP A 68 -12.00 -6.87 -13.80
CA ASP A 68 -10.72 -6.40 -14.37
C ASP A 68 -10.25 -5.04 -13.85
N ASN A 69 -11.17 -4.25 -13.28
CA ASN A 69 -10.93 -2.88 -12.87
C ASN A 69 -10.92 -2.73 -11.35
N ALA A 70 -11.76 -3.46 -10.62
CA ALA A 70 -12.06 -3.21 -9.22
C ALA A 70 -10.80 -3.14 -8.33
N ASP A 71 -9.80 -4.01 -8.53
CA ASP A 71 -8.52 -3.94 -7.79
C ASP A 71 -7.77 -2.60 -7.98
N PHE A 72 -7.93 -1.95 -9.14
CA PHE A 72 -7.33 -0.66 -9.44
C PHE A 72 -8.10 0.53 -8.89
N PHE A 73 -9.40 0.43 -8.60
CA PHE A 73 -10.21 1.57 -8.17
C PHE A 73 -10.81 1.44 -6.76
N MET A 74 -10.94 0.23 -6.22
CA MET A 74 -11.55 -0.01 -4.90
C MET A 74 -10.70 0.65 -3.78
N PRO A 75 -11.22 1.67 -3.07
CA PRO A 75 -10.52 2.33 -1.97
C PRO A 75 -10.53 1.49 -0.69
N LEU A 76 -11.57 0.68 -0.49
CA LEU A 76 -11.70 -0.23 0.64
C LEU A 76 -10.88 -1.51 0.34
N ARG A 77 -9.58 -1.44 0.62
CA ARG A 77 -8.56 -2.41 0.19
C ARG A 77 -8.92 -3.88 0.39
N GLU A 78 -9.56 -4.24 1.49
CA GLU A 78 -9.91 -5.64 1.82
C GLU A 78 -11.12 -6.18 1.03
N TYR A 79 -11.87 -5.29 0.38
CA TYR A 79 -12.98 -5.62 -0.51
C TYR A 79 -12.59 -5.67 -2.00
N ALA A 80 -11.33 -5.37 -2.33
CA ALA A 80 -10.84 -5.52 -3.70
C ALA A 80 -10.79 -7.02 -4.06
N PRO A 81 -11.21 -7.45 -5.27
CA PRO A 81 -11.40 -8.88 -5.58
C PRO A 81 -10.17 -9.76 -5.29
N SER A 82 -8.99 -9.34 -5.75
CA SER A 82 -7.76 -10.10 -5.52
C SER A 82 -7.40 -10.18 -4.03
N ARG A 83 -7.74 -9.15 -3.24
CA ARG A 83 -7.50 -9.10 -1.79
C ARG A 83 -8.50 -9.93 -1.00
N THR A 84 -9.77 -9.86 -1.34
CA THR A 84 -10.80 -10.69 -0.73
C THR A 84 -10.47 -12.17 -0.91
N ASN A 85 -10.04 -12.57 -2.11
CA ASN A 85 -9.58 -13.94 -2.34
C ASN A 85 -8.35 -14.29 -1.53
N LEU A 86 -7.32 -13.43 -1.54
CA LEU A 86 -6.09 -13.66 -0.78
C LEU A 86 -6.35 -13.80 0.73
N ARG A 87 -7.30 -13.06 1.28
CA ARG A 87 -7.71 -13.11 2.70
C ARG A 87 -8.48 -14.38 3.04
N ASN A 88 -9.38 -14.82 2.15
CA ASN A 88 -10.30 -15.94 2.43
C ASN A 88 -9.65 -17.33 2.29
N GLN A 89 -8.34 -17.39 2.04
CA GLN A 89 -7.62 -18.65 1.90
C GLN A 89 -7.18 -19.23 3.25
N GLN A 90 -7.76 -20.36 3.63
CA GLN A 90 -7.45 -21.05 4.89
C GLN A 90 -5.98 -21.48 5.02
N ASN A 91 -5.27 -21.67 3.91
CA ASN A 91 -3.83 -21.97 3.86
C ASN A 91 -3.09 -21.03 2.89
N GLY A 92 -3.61 -19.81 2.71
CA GLY A 92 -3.00 -18.84 1.81
C GLY A 92 -1.80 -18.11 2.40
N PRO A 93 -1.17 -17.23 1.61
CA PRO A 93 0.03 -16.51 1.99
C PRO A 93 -0.10 -15.76 3.32
N LEU A 94 -1.24 -15.12 3.58
CA LEU A 94 -1.47 -14.33 4.80
C LEU A 94 -1.53 -15.20 6.06
N SER A 95 -2.00 -16.45 5.96
CA SER A 95 -2.09 -17.39 7.09
C SER A 95 -0.74 -18.04 7.44
N GLN A 96 0.29 -17.83 6.62
CA GLN A 96 1.60 -18.48 6.73
C GLN A 96 2.75 -17.49 6.77
N LEU A 97 2.50 -16.22 7.12
CA LEU A 97 3.52 -15.17 7.08
C LEU A 97 4.62 -15.36 8.12
N ASP A 98 4.41 -16.21 9.13
CA ASP A 98 5.43 -16.70 10.07
C ASP A 98 6.41 -17.70 9.44
N LYS A 99 6.12 -18.19 8.24
CA LYS A 99 6.92 -19.15 7.48
C LYS A 99 7.52 -18.50 6.23
N PRO A 100 8.66 -19.00 5.72
CA PRO A 100 9.21 -18.60 4.43
C PRO A 100 8.17 -18.59 3.30
N ILE A 101 7.35 -19.64 3.25
CA ILE A 101 6.42 -19.84 2.13
C ILE A 101 5.32 -18.78 2.07
N GLY A 102 4.89 -18.23 3.22
CA GLY A 102 3.92 -17.15 3.25
C GLY A 102 4.47 -15.85 2.68
N LEU A 103 5.69 -15.45 3.09
CA LEU A 103 6.32 -14.25 2.53
C LEU A 103 6.59 -14.41 1.03
N PHE A 104 7.10 -15.57 0.60
CA PHE A 104 7.36 -15.82 -0.81
C PHE A 104 6.09 -15.65 -1.66
N ASN A 105 5.00 -16.34 -1.30
CA ASN A 105 3.76 -16.25 -2.06
C ASN A 105 3.11 -14.86 -1.96
N LEU A 106 3.28 -14.14 -0.84
CA LEU A 106 2.84 -12.75 -0.73
C LEU A 106 3.57 -11.82 -1.71
N LEU A 107 4.89 -11.97 -1.84
CA LEU A 107 5.69 -11.21 -2.79
C LEU A 107 5.31 -11.55 -4.23
N VAL A 108 5.09 -12.83 -4.55
CA VAL A 108 4.64 -13.23 -5.88
C VAL A 108 3.25 -12.65 -6.18
N PHE A 109 2.33 -12.72 -5.22
CA PHE A 109 1.03 -12.05 -5.33
C PHE A 109 1.18 -10.57 -5.65
N ARG A 110 2.01 -9.86 -4.89
CA ARG A 110 2.14 -8.42 -5.06
C ARG A 110 2.85 -8.01 -6.33
N VAL A 111 3.80 -8.78 -6.83
CA VAL A 111 4.67 -8.33 -7.92
C VAL A 111 4.27 -8.92 -9.27
N LEU A 112 3.68 -10.10 -9.27
CA LEU A 112 3.37 -10.85 -10.49
C LEU A 112 1.87 -10.96 -10.72
N SER A 113 1.14 -11.50 -9.75
CA SER A 113 -0.25 -11.91 -9.95
C SER A 113 -1.30 -10.92 -9.47
N PHE A 114 -0.91 -9.73 -9.00
CA PHE A 114 -1.86 -8.70 -8.61
C PHE A 114 -2.76 -8.30 -9.79
N ASN A 115 -4.07 -8.32 -9.56
CA ASN A 115 -5.09 -8.07 -10.57
C ASN A 115 -4.89 -8.92 -11.84
N THR A 116 -4.87 -10.23 -11.67
CA THR A 116 -4.86 -11.21 -12.77
C THR A 116 -6.07 -12.13 -12.64
N PRO A 117 -6.45 -12.85 -13.71
CA PRO A 117 -7.45 -13.89 -13.61
C PRO A 117 -7.14 -14.91 -12.50
N ALA A 118 -5.86 -15.27 -12.31
CA ALA A 118 -5.45 -16.15 -11.22
C ALA A 118 -5.84 -15.57 -9.86
N SER A 119 -5.42 -14.35 -9.52
CA SER A 119 -5.70 -13.75 -8.20
C SER A 119 -7.17 -13.49 -7.91
N ARG A 120 -8.01 -13.45 -8.95
CA ARG A 120 -9.45 -13.27 -8.83
C ARG A 120 -10.26 -14.57 -8.84
N SER A 121 -9.63 -15.71 -9.14
CA SER A 121 -10.31 -17.01 -9.18
C SER A 121 -10.23 -17.74 -7.83
N LEU A 122 -11.32 -18.40 -7.43
CA LEU A 122 -11.34 -19.35 -6.31
C LEU A 122 -11.43 -20.80 -6.82
N PRO A 123 -10.74 -21.76 -6.18
CA PRO A 123 -9.68 -21.51 -5.19
C PRO A 123 -8.50 -20.80 -5.87
N TYR A 124 -7.93 -19.81 -5.18
CA TYR A 124 -6.67 -19.20 -5.62
C TYR A 124 -5.56 -20.26 -5.38
N ASN A 125 -5.40 -21.18 -6.33
CA ASN A 125 -4.47 -22.32 -6.26
C ASN A 125 -3.00 -21.89 -6.43
N PHE A 126 -2.64 -20.80 -5.77
CA PHE A 126 -1.34 -20.18 -5.83
C PHE A 126 -0.60 -20.40 -4.50
N THR A 127 -0.81 -21.53 -3.84
CA THR A 127 0.13 -21.97 -2.80
C THR A 127 1.28 -22.65 -3.52
N ILE A 128 2.20 -21.85 -4.03
CA ILE A 128 3.46 -22.38 -4.55
C ILE A 128 4.19 -22.95 -3.35
N ALA A 129 4.31 -24.27 -3.28
CA ALA A 129 5.04 -24.96 -2.22
C ALA A 129 6.55 -24.90 -2.48
N THR A 130 6.96 -24.88 -3.74
CA THR A 130 8.37 -24.79 -4.16
C THR A 130 8.57 -23.87 -5.36
N LEU A 131 9.75 -23.27 -5.51
CA LEU A 131 10.12 -22.51 -6.71
C LEU A 131 9.93 -23.33 -8.01
N ASN A 132 10.07 -24.65 -7.96
CA ASN A 132 9.81 -25.50 -9.13
C ASN A 132 8.32 -25.62 -9.46
N ASP A 133 7.42 -25.59 -8.47
CA ASP A 133 5.97 -25.55 -8.70
C ASP A 133 5.56 -24.24 -9.37
N PHE A 134 6.21 -23.13 -9.00
CA PHE A 134 6.07 -21.86 -9.71
C PHE A 134 6.46 -22.03 -11.18
N ARG A 135 7.68 -22.53 -11.45
CA ARG A 135 8.19 -22.69 -12.82
C ARG A 135 7.26 -23.53 -13.69
N LYS A 136 6.75 -24.64 -13.16
CA LYS A 136 5.83 -25.54 -13.87
C LYS A 136 4.45 -24.93 -14.13
N SER A 137 3.91 -24.17 -13.18
CA SER A 137 2.58 -23.56 -13.33
C SER A 137 2.58 -22.34 -14.26
N HIS A 138 3.68 -21.57 -14.28
CA HIS A 138 3.73 -20.27 -14.97
C HIS A 138 4.16 -20.33 -16.44
N THR A 139 4.94 -21.34 -16.83
CA THR A 139 5.44 -21.47 -18.21
C THR A 139 4.34 -21.70 -19.24
N ASN A 140 3.20 -22.28 -18.85
CA ASN A 140 2.12 -22.65 -19.77
C ASN A 140 1.00 -21.61 -19.89
N ASN A 141 0.94 -20.58 -19.01
CA ASN A 141 -0.14 -19.60 -19.04
C ASN A 141 0.24 -18.25 -18.39
N GLN A 142 1.23 -17.55 -18.96
CA GLN A 142 1.71 -16.28 -18.39
C GLN A 142 0.60 -15.24 -18.21
N ALA A 143 -0.28 -15.06 -19.19
CA ALA A 143 -1.34 -14.03 -19.11
C ALA A 143 -2.32 -14.28 -17.95
N PHE A 144 -2.51 -15.53 -17.54
CA PHE A 144 -3.36 -15.87 -16.40
C PHE A 144 -2.73 -15.51 -15.06
N PHE A 145 -1.40 -15.64 -14.94
CA PHE A 145 -0.68 -15.45 -13.67
C PHE A 145 0.05 -14.11 -13.55
N HIS A 146 0.24 -13.39 -14.65
CA HIS A 146 1.13 -12.25 -14.69
C HIS A 146 0.46 -11.01 -15.30
N ASN A 147 0.36 -9.95 -14.50
CA ASN A 147 -0.01 -8.61 -14.96
C ASN A 147 1.24 -7.70 -15.08
N PRO A 148 1.83 -7.56 -16.29
CA PRO A 148 3.05 -6.76 -16.46
C PRO A 148 2.82 -5.26 -16.23
N LYS A 149 1.57 -4.79 -16.17
CA LYS A 149 1.20 -3.38 -16.03
C LYS A 149 0.79 -2.98 -14.60
N ALA A 150 0.70 -3.93 -13.67
CA ALA A 150 0.18 -3.71 -12.32
C ALA A 150 0.82 -2.52 -11.58
N TYR A 151 2.13 -2.30 -11.78
CA TYR A 151 2.88 -1.24 -11.09
C TYR A 151 3.74 -0.37 -12.04
N GLY A 152 3.28 -0.23 -13.28
CA GLY A 152 3.96 0.59 -14.31
C GLY A 152 5.09 -0.14 -15.04
N ASN A 153 5.95 0.64 -15.71
CA ASN A 153 6.99 0.09 -16.58
C ASN A 153 8.08 -0.63 -15.77
N LYS A 154 8.46 -1.82 -16.27
CA LYS A 154 9.52 -2.62 -15.69
C LYS A 154 10.89 -2.09 -16.07
N SER A 155 11.85 -2.34 -15.21
CA SER A 155 13.26 -2.16 -15.55
C SER A 155 13.65 -3.13 -16.67
N PRO A 156 14.52 -2.75 -17.62
CA PRO A 156 15.08 -3.68 -18.61
C PRO A 156 15.80 -4.89 -17.98
N ALA A 157 16.29 -4.74 -16.75
CA ALA A 157 16.94 -5.82 -16.01
C ALA A 157 15.95 -6.76 -15.29
N TRP A 158 14.64 -6.51 -15.40
CA TRP A 158 13.62 -7.35 -14.78
C TRP A 158 13.46 -8.64 -15.58
N THR A 159 13.69 -9.78 -14.93
CA THR A 159 13.32 -11.11 -15.44
C THR A 159 12.43 -11.79 -14.40
N GLU A 160 11.38 -12.47 -14.86
CA GLU A 160 10.46 -13.15 -13.94
C GLU A 160 11.20 -14.17 -13.06
N GLU A 161 12.01 -15.01 -13.69
CA GLU A 161 12.79 -16.04 -13.00
C GLU A 161 13.79 -15.45 -12.00
N GLY A 162 14.58 -14.46 -12.39
CA GLY A 162 15.57 -13.85 -11.50
C GLY A 162 14.93 -13.14 -10.29
N VAL A 163 13.74 -12.56 -10.46
CA VAL A 163 12.99 -11.96 -9.35
C VAL A 163 12.43 -13.03 -8.41
N MET A 164 11.89 -14.14 -8.96
CA MET A 164 11.34 -15.21 -8.13
C MET A 164 12.42 -15.97 -7.36
N GLU A 165 13.57 -16.27 -7.98
CA GLU A 165 14.73 -16.83 -7.29
C GLU A 165 15.14 -15.95 -6.11
N ARG A 166 15.22 -14.64 -6.34
CA ARG A 166 15.58 -13.71 -5.27
C ARG A 166 14.55 -13.65 -4.15
N TYR A 167 13.27 -13.64 -4.48
CA TYR A 167 12.22 -13.66 -3.46
C TYR A 167 12.21 -14.97 -2.68
N TRP A 168 12.50 -16.09 -3.34
CA TRP A 168 12.66 -17.37 -2.68
C TRP A 168 13.81 -17.32 -1.66
N GLU A 169 14.98 -16.83 -2.07
CA GLU A 169 16.13 -16.66 -1.18
C GLU A 169 15.82 -15.71 -0.01
N THR A 170 15.18 -14.58 -0.29
CA THR A 170 14.80 -13.60 0.74
C THR A 170 13.87 -14.24 1.77
N ALA A 171 12.87 -14.97 1.30
CA ALA A 171 11.91 -15.65 2.14
C ALA A 171 12.53 -16.79 2.95
N HIS A 172 13.50 -17.54 2.42
CA HIS A 172 14.06 -18.71 3.11
C HIS A 172 15.26 -18.37 4.01
N TYR A 173 16.06 -17.37 3.65
CA TYR A 173 17.33 -17.10 4.35
C TYR A 173 17.34 -15.81 5.15
N ILE A 174 16.51 -14.83 4.79
CA ILE A 174 16.51 -13.49 5.39
C ILE A 174 15.29 -13.32 6.30
N TRP A 175 14.12 -13.78 5.86
CA TRP A 175 12.89 -13.65 6.62
C TRP A 175 12.89 -14.36 7.98
N PRO A 176 13.37 -15.62 8.12
CA PRO A 176 13.43 -16.27 9.43
C PRO A 176 14.34 -15.53 10.41
N LYS A 177 15.40 -14.91 9.91
CA LYS A 177 16.30 -14.08 10.73
C LYS A 177 15.58 -12.84 11.22
N TYR A 178 14.85 -12.14 10.34
CA TYR A 178 14.04 -10.99 10.73
C TYR A 178 13.00 -11.36 11.81
N LEU A 179 12.25 -12.45 11.61
CA LEU A 179 11.24 -12.90 12.57
C LEU A 179 11.86 -13.21 13.94
N LYS A 180 13.01 -13.89 13.95
CA LYS A 180 13.76 -14.17 15.18
C LYS A 180 14.28 -12.89 15.84
N ASP A 181 14.87 -11.98 15.08
CA ASP A 181 15.46 -10.74 15.58
C ASP A 181 14.41 -9.78 16.14
N MET A 182 13.17 -9.87 15.67
CA MET A 182 12.03 -9.08 16.12
C MET A 182 11.17 -9.78 17.18
N GLN A 183 11.55 -10.97 17.63
CA GLN A 183 10.85 -11.66 18.69
C GLN A 183 10.95 -10.85 19.99
N GLY A 184 9.80 -10.55 20.61
CA GLY A 184 9.73 -9.72 21.82
C GLY A 184 10.01 -8.23 21.62
N LYS A 185 10.12 -7.76 20.37
CA LYS A 185 10.29 -6.34 20.04
C LYS A 185 9.04 -5.77 19.39
N GLU A 186 8.83 -4.47 19.59
CA GLU A 186 7.84 -3.68 18.86
C GLU A 186 8.14 -3.72 17.36
N LYS A 187 7.14 -4.04 16.54
CA LYS A 187 7.30 -4.24 15.09
C LYS A 187 6.66 -3.09 14.34
N THR A 188 7.14 -1.88 14.60
CA THR A 188 6.56 -0.67 13.99
C THR A 188 6.63 -0.72 12.47
N PHE A 189 5.62 -0.13 11.84
CA PHE A 189 5.51 -0.11 10.39
C PHE A 189 6.70 0.57 9.74
N SER A 190 7.14 1.71 10.27
CA SER A 190 8.29 2.46 9.73
C SER A 190 9.58 1.66 9.82
N ALA A 191 9.80 0.92 10.93
CA ALA A 191 10.98 0.07 11.09
C ALA A 191 10.99 -1.06 10.06
N PHE A 192 9.85 -1.70 9.81
CA PHE A 192 9.72 -2.72 8.77
C PHE A 192 10.01 -2.18 7.37
N ILE A 193 9.40 -1.04 6.99
CA ILE A 193 9.65 -0.42 5.68
C ILE A 193 11.13 -0.04 5.53
N GLN A 194 11.74 0.50 6.58
CA GLN A 194 13.15 0.85 6.57
C GLN A 194 14.03 -0.40 6.43
N TRP A 195 13.69 -1.50 7.12
CA TRP A 195 14.36 -2.79 6.95
C TRP A 195 14.28 -3.30 5.52
N MET A 196 13.10 -3.30 4.88
CA MET A 196 12.96 -3.70 3.47
C MET A 196 13.84 -2.88 2.51
N ILE A 197 14.05 -1.59 2.81
CA ILE A 197 14.90 -0.70 2.00
C ILE A 197 16.38 -1.03 2.15
N THR A 198 16.82 -1.37 3.37
CA THR A 198 18.25 -1.50 3.73
C THR A 198 18.77 -2.91 3.69
N VAL A 199 17.91 -3.93 3.83
CA VAL A 199 18.33 -5.32 3.82
C VAL A 199 18.94 -5.72 2.47
N ARG A 200 19.96 -6.57 2.53
CA ARG A 200 20.72 -7.06 1.37
C ARG A 200 20.76 -8.57 1.41
N SER A 201 20.90 -9.19 0.25
CA SER A 201 21.09 -10.63 0.18
C SER A 201 22.47 -11.01 0.72
N PRO A 202 22.60 -12.18 1.40
CA PRO A 202 23.90 -12.66 1.85
C PRO A 202 24.90 -12.78 0.69
N GLY A 203 26.10 -12.23 0.86
CA GLY A 203 27.15 -12.30 -0.17
C GLY A 203 26.94 -11.40 -1.39
N ASP A 204 25.87 -10.60 -1.41
CA ASP A 204 25.51 -9.76 -2.55
C ASP A 204 25.32 -8.29 -2.13
N LYS A 205 25.73 -7.36 -3.00
CA LYS A 205 25.50 -5.92 -2.82
C LYS A 205 24.07 -5.49 -3.19
N HIS A 206 23.32 -6.37 -3.85
CA HIS A 206 21.94 -6.12 -4.26
C HIS A 206 20.94 -6.20 -3.10
N LYS A 207 19.81 -5.50 -3.27
CA LYS A 207 18.69 -5.52 -2.32
C LYS A 207 18.07 -6.91 -2.29
N ALA A 208 17.69 -7.37 -1.10
CA ALA A 208 16.95 -8.62 -0.96
C ALA A 208 15.59 -8.53 -1.69
N PHE A 209 14.87 -7.44 -1.46
CA PHE A 209 13.62 -7.16 -2.18
C PHE A 209 13.91 -6.44 -3.50
N LEU A 210 14.24 -7.22 -4.54
CA LEU A 210 14.43 -6.70 -5.90
C LEU A 210 13.13 -6.10 -6.45
N HIS A 211 13.24 -5.00 -7.19
CA HIS A 211 12.14 -4.30 -7.85
C HIS A 211 10.95 -3.88 -6.95
N THR A 212 11.07 -3.97 -5.63
CA THR A 212 10.06 -3.41 -4.70
C THR A 212 10.34 -1.92 -4.50
N GLY A 213 9.77 -1.07 -5.34
CA GLY A 213 9.76 0.38 -5.11
C GLY A 213 8.95 0.74 -3.85
N GLY A 214 8.99 2.02 -3.44
CA GLY A 214 8.32 2.48 -2.22
C GLY A 214 6.83 2.12 -2.14
N LEU A 215 6.12 2.10 -3.28
CA LEU A 215 4.72 1.66 -3.34
C LEU A 215 4.56 0.18 -2.95
N LEU A 216 5.33 -0.73 -3.58
CA LEU A 216 5.26 -2.16 -3.29
C LEU A 216 5.66 -2.46 -1.84
N GLN A 217 6.63 -1.73 -1.30
CA GLN A 217 7.02 -1.85 0.11
C GLN A 217 5.86 -1.49 1.04
N LEU A 218 5.14 -0.40 0.78
CA LEU A 218 3.94 -0.04 1.56
C LEU A 218 2.84 -1.10 1.43
N LEU A 219 2.63 -1.66 0.24
CA LEU A 219 1.60 -2.67 0.02
C LEU A 219 1.91 -3.97 0.76
N VAL A 220 3.16 -4.46 0.69
CA VAL A 220 3.64 -5.64 1.43
C VAL A 220 3.58 -5.39 2.93
N GLY A 221 4.03 -4.21 3.39
CA GLY A 221 3.89 -3.82 4.80
C GLY A 221 2.43 -3.88 5.25
N GLY A 222 1.50 -3.34 4.46
CA GLY A 222 0.08 -3.38 4.78
C GLY A 222 -0.48 -4.81 4.84
N ASP A 223 0.00 -5.73 4.01
CA ASP A 223 -0.39 -7.15 4.11
C ASP A 223 0.12 -7.82 5.38
N LEU A 224 1.35 -7.48 5.79
CA LEU A 224 1.91 -7.97 7.04
C LEU A 224 1.21 -7.37 8.26
N VAL A 225 0.65 -6.16 8.16
CA VAL A 225 -0.22 -5.59 9.20
C VAL A 225 -1.48 -6.40 9.36
N TYR A 226 -2.21 -6.67 8.26
CA TYR A 226 -3.42 -7.50 8.35
C TYR A 226 -3.13 -8.96 8.72
N GLY A 227 -1.91 -9.43 8.48
CA GLY A 227 -1.41 -10.73 8.94
C GLY A 227 -0.87 -10.75 10.38
N GLY A 228 -0.88 -9.64 11.10
CA GLY A 228 -0.42 -9.56 12.49
C GLY A 228 1.10 -9.64 12.68
N ILE A 229 1.89 -9.49 11.62
CA ILE A 229 3.35 -9.52 11.67
C ILE A 229 3.95 -8.13 11.92
N VAL A 230 3.31 -7.08 11.43
CA VAL A 230 3.75 -5.68 11.58
C VAL A 230 2.61 -4.90 12.24
N GLU A 231 2.93 -3.90 13.05
CA GLU A 231 1.91 -3.08 13.70
C GLU A 231 1.29 -2.09 12.70
N MET A 232 0.01 -1.75 12.93
CA MET A 232 -0.69 -0.73 12.15
C MET A 232 0.08 0.60 12.27
N PRO A 233 0.43 1.26 11.15
CA PRO A 233 1.13 2.53 11.20
C PRO A 233 0.28 3.57 11.92
N THR A 234 0.92 4.39 12.75
CA THR A 234 0.28 5.59 13.27
C THR A 234 0.00 6.58 12.14
N ILE A 235 -0.87 7.55 12.40
CA ILE A 235 -1.19 8.63 11.44
C ILE A 235 0.09 9.39 11.07
N GLU A 236 0.95 9.67 12.05
CA GLU A 236 2.23 10.35 11.85
C GLU A 236 3.17 9.53 10.97
N GLU A 237 3.37 8.24 11.28
CA GLU A 237 4.21 7.35 10.48
C GLU A 237 3.73 7.29 9.03
N MET A 238 2.42 7.13 8.83
CA MET A 238 1.84 7.07 7.50
C MET A 238 2.02 8.40 6.75
N GLY A 239 1.80 9.55 7.40
CA GLY A 239 2.04 10.87 6.79
C GLY A 239 3.49 11.06 6.33
N ILE A 240 4.46 10.64 7.14
CA ILE A 240 5.89 10.66 6.78
C ILE A 240 6.16 9.76 5.57
N LEU A 241 5.57 8.56 5.54
CA LEU A 241 5.72 7.62 4.44
C LEU A 241 5.07 8.13 3.14
N ILE A 242 3.90 8.75 3.23
CA ILE A 242 3.23 9.41 2.09
C ILE A 242 4.14 10.50 1.51
N ALA A 243 4.75 11.34 2.36
CA ALA A 243 5.68 12.37 1.92
C ALA A 243 6.91 11.78 1.21
N LYS A 244 7.48 10.71 1.78
CA LYS A 244 8.65 10.01 1.24
C LYS A 244 8.37 9.35 -0.11
N VAL A 245 7.24 8.65 -0.23
CA VAL A 245 6.84 7.95 -1.47
C VAL A 245 6.42 8.95 -2.55
N SER A 246 5.72 10.02 -2.17
CA SER A 246 5.40 11.16 -3.05
C SER A 246 4.64 10.76 -4.33
N ARG A 247 3.65 9.86 -4.21
CA ARG A 247 2.85 9.31 -5.33
C ARG A 247 1.36 9.66 -5.22
N GLY A 248 0.48 8.64 -5.33
CA GLY A 248 -0.97 8.80 -5.47
C GLY A 248 -1.61 9.51 -4.28
N ALA A 249 -1.22 9.17 -3.06
CA ALA A 249 -1.79 9.77 -1.85
C ALA A 249 -1.55 11.30 -1.79
N ILE A 250 -0.37 11.78 -2.19
CA ILE A 250 -0.11 13.23 -2.32
C ILE A 250 -1.05 13.85 -3.36
N ALA A 251 -1.26 13.21 -4.50
CA ALA A 251 -2.19 13.73 -5.50
C ALA A 251 -3.64 13.75 -4.98
N GLY A 252 -4.04 12.77 -4.15
CA GLY A 252 -5.30 12.77 -3.44
C GLY A 252 -5.43 13.94 -2.46
N LEU A 253 -4.41 14.19 -1.63
CA LEU A 253 -4.40 15.32 -0.70
C LEU A 253 -4.45 16.68 -1.41
N VAL A 254 -3.75 16.82 -2.54
CA VAL A 254 -3.83 18.03 -3.39
C VAL A 254 -5.23 18.18 -4.01
N PHE A 255 -5.80 17.08 -4.50
CA PHE A 255 -7.15 17.09 -5.09
C PHE A 255 -8.22 17.48 -4.06
N LEU A 256 -8.08 17.03 -2.82
CA LEU A 256 -8.93 17.44 -1.69
C LEU A 256 -8.58 18.83 -1.14
N GLN A 257 -7.65 19.56 -1.76
CA GLN A 257 -7.22 20.90 -1.34
C GLN A 257 -6.62 20.97 0.08
N LEU A 258 -6.16 19.83 0.60
CA LEU A 258 -5.44 19.75 1.88
C LEU A 258 -3.94 20.04 1.74
N LEU A 259 -3.44 20.01 0.50
CA LEU A 259 -2.12 20.48 0.12
C LEU A 259 -2.26 21.39 -1.11
N PRO A 260 -1.43 22.45 -1.25
CA PRO A 260 -1.46 23.32 -2.42
C PRO A 260 -1.03 22.55 -3.68
N PRO A 261 -1.38 22.98 -4.91
CA PRO A 261 -0.89 22.34 -6.14
C PRO A 261 0.64 22.20 -6.19
N ARG A 262 1.10 21.08 -6.74
CA ARG A 262 2.53 20.74 -6.79
C ARG A 262 3.19 21.21 -8.08
N GLU A 263 4.26 21.99 -7.98
CA GLU A 263 5.16 22.24 -9.10
C GLU A 263 6.02 21.01 -9.45
N LYS A 264 6.43 20.90 -10.71
CA LYS A 264 7.24 19.78 -11.20
C LYS A 264 8.54 19.66 -10.39
N GLY A 265 8.74 18.51 -9.74
CA GLY A 265 9.96 18.21 -8.97
C GLY A 265 9.93 18.63 -7.49
N TYR A 266 9.01 19.52 -7.09
CA TYR A 266 8.83 19.91 -5.68
C TYR A 266 8.49 18.71 -4.80
N LYS A 267 8.91 18.64 -3.54
CA LYS A 267 8.47 17.60 -2.60
C LYS A 267 7.98 18.27 -1.32
N TYR A 268 6.77 17.94 -0.88
CA TYR A 268 6.24 18.45 0.37
C TYR A 268 7.11 18.02 1.55
N PRO A 269 7.42 18.93 2.49
CA PRO A 269 7.99 18.57 3.77
C PRO A 269 7.10 17.55 4.50
N PRO A 270 7.68 16.54 5.18
CA PRO A 270 6.91 15.53 5.91
C PRO A 270 5.89 16.13 6.90
N VAL A 271 6.26 17.19 7.62
CA VAL A 271 5.38 17.87 8.58
C VAL A 271 4.07 18.38 7.95
N GLN A 272 4.13 18.94 6.73
CA GLN A 272 2.94 19.42 6.04
C GLN A 272 2.02 18.26 5.64
N VAL A 273 2.62 17.15 5.17
CA VAL A 273 1.86 15.96 4.77
C VAL A 273 1.23 15.27 5.98
N VAL A 274 1.95 15.17 7.10
CA VAL A 274 1.42 14.65 8.37
C VAL A 274 0.23 15.49 8.81
N HIS A 275 0.36 16.81 8.83
CA HIS A 275 -0.74 17.70 9.23
C HIS A 275 -1.98 17.52 8.32
N ALA A 276 -1.79 17.52 7.01
CA ALA A 276 -2.87 17.32 6.04
C ALA A 276 -3.57 15.95 6.21
N PHE A 277 -2.79 14.89 6.42
CA PHE A 277 -3.30 13.54 6.61
C PHE A 277 -4.05 13.37 7.95
N THR A 278 -3.53 13.96 9.03
CA THR A 278 -4.22 14.00 10.34
C THR A 278 -5.54 14.75 10.26
N LYS A 279 -5.55 15.92 9.61
CA LYS A 279 -6.77 16.72 9.42
C LYS A 279 -7.84 15.92 8.68
N LEU A 280 -7.46 15.23 7.60
CA LEU A 280 -8.36 14.34 6.86
C LEU A 280 -8.92 13.21 7.73
N HIS A 281 -8.05 12.50 8.44
CA HIS A 281 -8.42 11.37 9.26
C HIS A 281 -9.45 11.78 10.33
N ASN A 282 -9.17 12.86 11.06
CA ASN A 282 -10.05 13.35 12.12
C ASN A 282 -11.40 13.82 11.56
N ALA A 283 -11.38 14.56 10.44
CA ALA A 283 -12.61 15.02 9.80
C ALA A 283 -13.52 13.86 9.35
N LEU A 284 -12.95 12.78 8.81
CA LEU A 284 -13.75 11.58 8.46
C LEU A 284 -14.28 10.89 9.71
N LYS A 285 -13.46 10.76 10.77
CA LYS A 285 -13.84 10.08 12.01
C LYS A 285 -14.99 10.80 12.73
N GLU A 286 -15.05 12.12 12.62
CA GLU A 286 -16.14 12.93 13.17
C GLU A 286 -17.44 12.88 12.33
N ARG A 287 -17.40 12.37 11.10
CA ARG A 287 -18.53 12.40 10.17
C ARG A 287 -19.15 11.04 9.88
N PHE A 288 -18.38 9.97 9.95
CA PHE A 288 -18.91 8.62 9.93
C PHE A 288 -19.38 8.20 11.31
N THR A 289 -20.43 7.39 11.37
CA THR A 289 -20.75 6.66 12.59
C THR A 289 -19.67 5.60 12.87
N GLU A 290 -19.61 5.12 14.12
CA GLU A 290 -18.71 4.03 14.48
C GLU A 290 -18.99 2.77 13.63
N GLU A 291 -20.27 2.43 13.44
CA GLU A 291 -20.70 1.32 12.59
C GLU A 291 -20.22 1.48 11.14
N GLU A 292 -20.42 2.65 10.52
CA GLU A 292 -19.96 2.91 9.16
C GLU A 292 -18.43 2.81 9.06
N TRP A 293 -17.71 3.35 10.05
CA TRP A 293 -16.26 3.35 10.11
C TRP A 293 -15.68 1.92 10.21
N GLU A 294 -16.24 1.10 11.09
CA GLU A 294 -15.87 -0.30 11.28
C GLU A 294 -16.23 -1.16 10.07
N GLU A 295 -17.42 -0.98 9.52
CA GLU A 295 -17.89 -1.75 8.36
C GLU A 295 -17.03 -1.50 7.11
N MET A 296 -16.64 -0.24 6.89
CA MET A 296 -15.67 0.11 5.83
C MET A 296 -14.24 -0.33 6.17
N GLY A 297 -13.96 -0.69 7.43
CA GLY A 297 -12.64 -1.03 7.92
C GLY A 297 -11.66 0.14 7.82
N ILE A 298 -12.11 1.38 8.05
CA ILE A 298 -11.26 2.56 7.90
C ILE A 298 -10.14 2.51 8.94
N ASN A 299 -8.92 2.58 8.44
CA ASN A 299 -7.68 2.68 9.20
C ASN A 299 -6.67 3.50 8.38
N THR A 300 -5.46 3.69 8.92
CA THR A 300 -4.41 4.50 8.27
C THR A 300 -4.01 3.96 6.90
N LEU A 301 -3.96 2.64 6.73
CA LEU A 301 -3.66 2.00 5.43
C LEU A 301 -4.80 2.19 4.43
N VAL A 302 -6.06 1.98 4.84
CA VAL A 302 -7.23 2.19 3.97
C VAL A 302 -7.34 3.66 3.56
N LEU A 303 -7.06 4.60 4.46
CA LEU A 303 -7.12 6.02 4.12
C LEU A 303 -6.03 6.44 3.13
N GLU A 304 -4.78 5.99 3.31
CA GLU A 304 -3.72 6.19 2.31
C GLU A 304 -4.11 5.59 0.95
N HIS A 305 -4.64 4.36 0.98
CA HIS A 305 -5.07 3.67 -0.23
C HIS A 305 -6.19 4.43 -0.94
N SER A 306 -7.17 4.91 -0.18
CA SER A 306 -8.30 5.68 -0.67
C SER A 306 -7.84 6.95 -1.40
N LEU A 307 -6.86 7.67 -0.84
CA LEU A 307 -6.27 8.84 -1.49
C LEU A 307 -5.56 8.47 -2.80
N CYS A 308 -4.85 7.34 -2.83
CA CYS A 308 -4.23 6.82 -4.05
C CYS A 308 -5.27 6.48 -5.14
N LYS A 309 -6.44 5.96 -4.76
CA LYS A 309 -7.54 5.61 -5.68
C LYS A 309 -8.33 6.82 -6.13
N LEU A 310 -8.51 7.82 -5.26
CA LEU A 310 -9.28 9.03 -5.55
C LEU A 310 -8.79 9.74 -6.82
N LYS A 311 -7.46 9.81 -6.99
CA LYS A 311 -6.84 10.34 -8.21
C LYS A 311 -7.36 9.66 -9.50
N GLN A 312 -7.64 8.36 -9.43
CA GLN A 312 -8.06 7.57 -10.58
C GLN A 312 -9.56 7.72 -10.89
N VAL A 313 -10.34 8.25 -9.95
CA VAL A 313 -11.78 8.47 -10.11
C VAL A 313 -12.20 9.94 -10.24
N ARG A 314 -11.24 10.86 -10.12
CA ARG A 314 -11.48 12.32 -10.11
C ARG A 314 -12.20 12.87 -11.34
N ASP A 315 -12.10 12.20 -12.48
CA ASP A 315 -12.71 12.60 -13.75
C ASP A 315 -14.20 12.24 -13.82
N ILE A 316 -14.65 11.35 -12.93
CA ILE A 316 -16.01 10.84 -12.88
C ILE A 316 -16.72 11.28 -11.60
N LEU A 317 -15.99 11.68 -10.55
CA LEU A 317 -16.56 12.24 -9.32
C LEU A 317 -17.02 13.69 -9.49
#